data_AF-A0AAN5LEH0-F1
#
_entry.id   AF-A0AAN5LEH0-F1
#
_cell.length_a   1.000
_cell.length_b   1.000
_cell.length_c   1.000
_cell.angle_alpha   90.00
_cell.angle_beta   90.00
_cell.angle_gamma   90.00
#
_symmetry.space_group_name_H-M   'P 1'
#
loop_
_entity.id
_entity.type
_entity.pdbx_description
1 polymer ?
#
loop_
_entity_poly.entity_id
_entity_poly.type
_entity_poly.pdbx_seq_one_letter_code
_entity_poly.pdbx_strand_id
1 'polypeptide(L)' 'MSDTVKVVIQAEATARFSKTVEMEKADYDKYLQICEEWSSAREVDEQIKEIAFKYGFDGYEDDIEDIGDFEEIEFELIK' A
#
# COMPACT_ATOMS: atom_id res chain seq x y z
N MET A 1 -15.49 -28.75 -33.87
CA MET A 1 -15.73 -28.86 -32.42
C MET A 1 -14.70 -27.95 -31.76
N SER A 2 -15.10 -27.04 -30.88
CA SER A 2 -14.15 -26.22 -30.13
C SER A 2 -13.92 -26.90 -28.78
N ASP A 3 -12.78 -27.59 -28.64
CA ASP A 3 -12.36 -28.18 -27.38
C ASP A 3 -11.92 -27.06 -26.43
N THR A 4 -12.86 -26.50 -25.67
CA THR A 4 -12.59 -25.47 -24.66
C THR A 4 -12.33 -26.09 -23.30
N VAL A 5 -11.22 -25.71 -22.67
CA VAL A 5 -10.85 -26.08 -21.30
C VAL A 5 -11.12 -24.92 -20.34
N LYS A 6 -11.43 -25.24 -19.09
CA LYS A 6 -11.65 -24.25 -18.03
C LYS A 6 -10.36 -24.06 -17.24
N VAL A 7 -9.87 -22.83 -17.20
CA VAL A 7 -8.68 -22.44 -16.42
C VAL A 7 -9.01 -21.32 -15.44
N VAL A 8 -8.29 -21.26 -14.33
CA VAL A 8 -8.25 -20.12 -13.41
C VAL A 8 -6.93 -19.37 -13.64
N ILE A 9 -7.03 -18.06 -13.79
CA ILE A 9 -5.90 -17.15 -13.97
C ILE A 9 -5.89 -16.25 -12.74
N GLN A 10 -4.78 -16.25 -12.00
CA GLN A 10 -4.57 -15.41 -10.81
C GLN A 10 -3.36 -14.53 -11.03
N ALA A 11 -3.41 -13.29 -10.51
CA ALA A 11 -2.29 -12.37 -10.54
C ALA A 11 -2.22 -11.52 -9.29
N GLU A 12 -1.03 -11.44 -8.68
CA GLU A 12 -0.75 -10.54 -7.55
C GLU A 12 0.00 -9.30 -8.06
N ALA A 13 -0.33 -8.13 -7.50
CA ALA A 13 0.36 -6.87 -7.82
C ALA A 13 0.63 -6.09 -6.53
N THR A 14 1.81 -5.52 -6.42
CA THR A 14 2.19 -4.61 -5.32
C THR A 14 2.07 -3.16 -5.80
N ALA A 15 1.37 -2.32 -5.04
CA ALA A 15 1.22 -0.90 -5.33
C ALA A 15 2.05 -0.06 -4.37
N ARG A 16 2.84 0.88 -4.90
CA ARG A 16 3.60 1.83 -4.10
C ARG A 16 2.87 3.17 -4.07
N PHE A 17 2.59 3.64 -2.87
CA PHE A 17 1.98 4.95 -2.63
C PHE A 17 3.02 5.92 -2.05
N SER A 18 3.08 7.14 -2.56
CA SER A 18 4.03 8.16 -2.13
C SER A 18 3.57 9.56 -2.53
N LYS A 19 3.74 10.50 -1.61
CA LYS A 19 3.37 11.92 -1.79
C LYS A 19 4.41 12.79 -1.09
N THR A 20 4.94 13.78 -1.82
CA THR A 20 5.80 14.80 -1.22
C THR A 20 4.94 15.96 -0.71
N VAL A 21 5.08 16.30 0.56
CA VAL A 21 4.29 17.34 1.23
C VAL A 21 5.20 18.31 1.98
N GLU A 22 4.77 19.58 2.09
CA GLU A 22 5.36 20.51 3.04
C GLU A 22 4.67 20.32 4.40
N MET A 23 5.45 19.94 5.42
CA MET A 23 4.91 19.61 6.74
C MET A 23 5.42 20.53 7.85
N GLU A 24 4.61 20.69 8.89
CA GLU A 24 4.99 21.40 10.11
C GLU A 24 6.10 20.63 10.83
N LYS A 25 7.15 21.33 11.28
CA LYS A 25 8.27 20.70 11.99
C LYS A 25 7.81 19.94 13.25
N ALA A 26 6.81 20.45 13.96
CA ALA A 26 6.28 19.79 15.15
C ALA A 26 5.66 18.42 14.86
N ASP A 27 4.98 18.27 13.71
CA ASP A 27 4.43 16.98 13.30
C ASP A 27 5.52 16.02 12.85
N TYR A 28 6.57 16.52 12.20
CA TYR A 28 7.74 15.73 11.84
C TYR A 28 8.46 15.19 13.09
N ASP A 29 8.67 16.04 14.10
CA ASP A 29 9.28 15.64 15.38
C ASP A 29 8.40 14.58 16.09
N LYS A 30 7.07 14.75 16.06
CA LYS A 30 6.12 13.76 16.58
C LYS A 30 6.21 12.43 15.84
N TYR A 31 6.28 12.46 14.50
CA TYR A 31 6.45 11.25 13.68
C TYR A 31 7.73 10.49 14.05
N LEU A 32 8.86 11.20 14.19
CA LEU A 32 10.13 10.58 14.59
C LEU A 32 10.02 9.91 15.97
N GLN A 33 9.38 10.57 16.93
CA GLN A 33 9.16 10.00 18.26
C GLN A 33 8.33 8.70 18.18
N ILE A 34 7.25 8.71 17.41
CA ILE A 34 6.41 7.51 17.19
C ILE A 34 7.23 6.35 16.59
N CYS A 35 8.14 6.64 15.67
CA CYS A 35 9.03 5.64 15.08
C CYS A 35 10.08 5.10 16.06
N GLU A 36 10.57 5.92 17.00
CA GLU A 36 11.54 5.52 18.02
C GLU A 36 10.93 4.65 19.14
N GLU A 37 9.65 4.86 19.49
CA GLU A 37 8.95 4.15 20.58
C GLU A 37 8.45 2.72 20.20
N TRP A 38 9.07 2.09 19.20
CA TRP A 38 8.67 0.80 18.62
C TRP A 38 8.52 -0.33 19.66
N SER A 39 7.28 -0.68 20.00
CA SER A 39 6.97 -1.87 20.85
C SER A 39 5.65 -2.59 20.52
N SER A 40 4.72 -1.98 19.77
CA SER A 40 3.45 -2.58 19.34
C SER A 40 3.00 -1.96 18.02
N ALA A 41 2.92 -2.76 16.95
CA ALA A 41 2.75 -2.27 15.58
C ALA A 41 1.41 -1.55 15.32
N ARG A 42 0.35 -1.89 16.06
CA ARG A 42 -1.01 -1.47 15.69
C ARG A 42 -1.37 -0.03 16.11
N GLU A 43 -0.95 0.41 17.29
CA GLU A 43 -1.20 1.78 17.77
C GLU A 43 -0.28 2.82 17.09
N VAL A 44 0.88 2.35 16.64
CA VAL A 44 1.83 3.15 15.86
C VAL A 44 1.28 3.42 14.45
N ASP A 45 0.71 2.39 13.80
CA ASP A 45 0.11 2.53 12.47
C ASP A 45 -1.05 3.53 12.44
N GLU A 46 -1.93 3.54 13.45
CA GLU A 46 -3.04 4.49 13.52
C GLU A 46 -2.55 5.93 13.66
N GLN A 47 -1.53 6.18 14.51
CA GLN A 47 -0.96 7.52 14.69
C GLN A 47 -0.21 8.03 13.45
N ILE A 48 0.53 7.16 12.76
CA ILE A 48 1.21 7.52 11.52
C ILE A 48 0.17 7.83 10.43
N LYS A 49 -0.92 7.05 10.34
CA LYS A 49 -2.02 7.32 9.41
C LYS A 49 -2.69 8.65 9.69
N GLU A 50 -2.95 9.01 10.94
CA GLU A 50 -3.52 10.32 11.28
C GLU A 50 -2.64 11.48 10.80
N ILE A 51 -1.31 11.37 10.96
CA ILE A 51 -0.36 12.36 10.45
C ILE A 51 -0.42 12.39 8.91
N ALA A 52 -0.41 11.23 8.25
CA ALA A 52 -0.47 11.14 6.79
C ALA A 52 -1.75 11.78 6.22
N PHE A 53 -2.92 11.48 6.82
CA PHE A 53 -4.20 12.08 6.45
C PHE A 53 -4.23 13.61 6.64
N LYS A 54 -3.59 14.16 7.70
CA LYS A 54 -3.46 15.62 7.89
C LYS A 54 -2.81 16.29 6.68
N TYR A 55 -1.87 15.61 6.03
CA TYR A 55 -1.16 16.10 4.85
C TYR A 55 -1.74 15.61 3.51
N GLY A 56 -2.96 15.07 3.54
CA GLY A 56 -3.68 14.67 2.35
C GLY A 56 -3.14 13.39 1.70
N PHE A 57 -2.44 12.55 2.46
CA PHE A 57 -2.11 11.19 2.04
C PHE A 57 -3.21 10.25 2.54
N ASP A 58 -4.11 9.86 1.65
CA ASP A 58 -5.26 9.01 1.94
C ASP A 58 -5.13 7.60 1.34
N GLY A 59 -4.08 7.36 0.56
CA GLY A 59 -3.82 6.07 -0.07
C GLY A 59 -4.76 5.76 -1.24
N TYR A 60 -5.37 6.78 -1.84
CA TYR A 60 -6.18 6.66 -3.06
C TYR A 60 -5.42 7.21 -4.29
N GLU A 61 -6.10 7.23 -5.45
CA GLU A 61 -5.55 7.33 -6.81
C GLU A 61 -4.48 8.41 -7.05
N ASP A 62 -4.49 9.52 -6.30
CA ASP A 62 -3.50 10.60 -6.42
C ASP A 62 -2.15 10.30 -5.73
N ASP A 63 -2.13 9.34 -4.80
CA ASP A 63 -0.92 8.93 -4.06
C ASP A 63 -0.23 7.71 -4.68
N ILE A 64 -0.79 7.12 -5.74
CA ILE A 64 -0.22 5.95 -6.43
C ILE A 64 0.92 6.41 -7.35
N GLU A 65 2.16 6.09 -7.01
CA GLU A 65 3.31 6.36 -7.88
C GLU A 65 3.52 5.27 -8.91
N ASP A 66 3.21 4.02 -8.57
CA ASP A 66 3.40 2.85 -9.45
C ASP A 66 2.53 1.69 -8.98
N ILE A 67 1.88 1.00 -9.93
CA ILE A 67 1.31 -0.33 -9.72
C ILE A 67 2.30 -1.26 -10.39
N GLY A 68 3.08 -1.98 -9.60
CA GLY A 68 4.08 -2.92 -10.14
C GLY A 68 3.43 -3.87 -11.14
N ASP A 69 4.20 -4.24 -12.17
CA ASP A 69 3.82 -5.31 -13.09
C ASP A 69 3.34 -6.52 -12.27
N PHE A 70 2.27 -7.19 -12.73
CA PHE A 70 1.73 -8.38 -12.08
C PHE A 70 2.87 -9.37 -11.78
N GLU A 71 3.22 -9.55 -10.51
CA GLU A 71 4.46 -10.24 -10.12
C GLU A 71 4.38 -11.73 -10.43
N GLU A 72 3.19 -12.33 -10.44
CA GLU A 72 3.00 -13.75 -10.72
C GLU A 72 1.67 -13.98 -11.44
N ILE A 73 1.67 -14.50 -12.68
CA ILE A 73 0.44 -15.00 -13.33
C ILE A 73 0.41 -16.52 -13.18
N GLU A 74 -0.46 -17.04 -12.32
CA GLU A 74 -0.67 -18.48 -12.17
C GLU A 74 -1.83 -18.97 -13.05
N PHE A 75 -1.63 -20.12 -13.69
CA PHE A 75 -2.64 -20.80 -14.50
C PHE A 75 -2.94 -22.17 -13.90
N GLU A 76 -4.17 -22.38 -13.43
CA GLU A 76 -4.63 -23.69 -12.95
C GLU A 76 -5.73 -24.26 -13.87
N LEU A 77 -5.59 -25.53 -14.27
CA LEU A 77 -6.63 -26.25 -15.01
C LEU A 77 -7.63 -26.87 -14.01
N ILE A 78 -8.87 -26.39 -14.00
CA ILE A 78 -9.92 -26.96 -13.16
C ILE A 78 -10.71 -28.01 -13.97
N LYS A 79 -10.75 -29.25 -13.44
CA LYS A 79 -11.53 -30.36 -13.98
C LYS A 79 -13.03 -30.22 -13.70
#